data_AF-K6C7D9-F1
#
_entry.id   AF-K6C7D9-F1
#
_cell.length_a   1.000
_cell.length_b   1.000
_cell.length_c   1.000
_cell.angle_alpha   90.00
_cell.angle_beta   90.00
_cell.angle_gamma   90.00
#
_symmetry.space_group_name_H-M   'P 1'
#
loop_
_entity.id
_entity.type
_entity.pdbx_description
1 polymer ?
#
loop_
_entity_poly.entity_id
_entity_poly.type
_entity_poly.pdbx_seq_one_letter_code
_entity_poly.pdbx_strand_id
1 'polypeptide(L)'
;MEYILIIIAFLFIIKLLAKVDKLEGSIKRMQYTLDQLTQQSGLPENPINDELRKLIKEGEDIKAIKKARETLGLSLLEGKEYIDRLKSDNR
;
A
#
# COMPACT_ATOMS: atom_id res chain seq x y z
N MET A 1 36.55 -8.80 24.26
CA MET A 1 36.10 -9.79 23.26
C MET A 1 34.58 -9.82 23.13
N GLU A 2 33.83 -9.78 24.24
CA GLU A 2 32.36 -9.84 24.24
C GLU A 2 31.67 -8.65 23.55
N TYR A 3 32.16 -7.43 23.73
CA TYR A 3 31.60 -6.23 23.07
C TYR A 3 31.75 -6.24 21.54
N ILE A 4 32.77 -6.91 21.01
CA ILE A 4 33.03 -6.97 19.56
C ILE A 4 31.93 -7.81 18.87
N LEU A 5 31.48 -8.90 19.51
CA LEU A 5 30.39 -9.74 19.00
C LEU A 5 29.05 -8.99 18.99
N ILE A 6 28.79 -8.18 20.02
CA ILE A 6 27.58 -7.35 20.10
C ILE A 6 27.56 -6.32 18.97
N ILE A 7 28.69 -5.67 18.69
CA ILE A 7 28.80 -4.68 17.59
C ILE A 7 28.58 -5.35 16.23
N ILE A 8 29.13 -6.54 15.99
CA ILE A 8 28.94 -7.29 14.74
C ILE A 8 27.46 -7.68 14.56
N ALA A 9 26.82 -8.19 15.62
CA ALA A 9 25.40 -8.52 15.59
C ALA A 9 24.53 -7.29 15.29
N PHE A 10 24.86 -6.14 15.90
CA PHE A 10 24.14 -4.89 15.67
C PHE A 10 24.28 -4.39 14.22
N LEU A 11 25.47 -4.47 13.63
CA LEU A 11 25.69 -4.16 12.21
C LEU A 11 24.89 -5.08 11.28
N PHE A 12 24.76 -6.35 11.64
CA PHE A 12 23.97 -7.32 10.88
C PHE A 12 22.47 -6.98 10.93
N ILE A 13 21.97 -6.60 12.10
CA ILE A 13 20.58 -6.15 12.30
C ILE A 13 20.30 -4.89 11.47
N ILE A 14 21.21 -3.90 11.47
CA ILE A 14 21.06 -2.68 10.67
C ILE A 14 20.97 -2.99 9.16
N LYS A 15 21.78 -3.94 8.65
CA LYS A 15 21.74 -4.37 7.25
C LYS A 15 20.40 -5.04 6.87
N LEU A 16 19.80 -5.78 7.80
CA LEU A 16 18.49 -6.40 7.61
C LEU A 16 17.39 -5.34 7.52
N LEU A 17 17.41 -4.33 8.40
CA LEU A 17 16.47 -3.21 8.36
C LEU A 17 16.55 -2.44 7.03
N ALA A 18 17.77 -2.10 6.57
CA ALA A 18 17.94 -1.37 5.32
C ALA A 18 17.48 -2.14 4.07
N LYS A 19 17.48 -3.48 4.10
CA LYS A 19 16.91 -4.31 3.02
C LYS A 19 15.39 -4.22 2.97
N VAL A 20 14.73 -4.08 4.12
CA VAL A 20 13.27 -3.93 4.23
C VAL A 20 12.84 -2.61 3.58
N ASP A 21 13.53 -1.50 3.87
CA ASP A 21 13.24 -0.20 3.25
C ASP A 21 13.46 -0.21 1.72
N LYS A 22 14.51 -0.90 1.26
CA LYS A 22 14.79 -1.03 -0.18
C LYS A 22 13.76 -1.91 -0.90
N LEU A 23 13.10 -2.81 -0.18
CA LEU A 23 12.04 -3.67 -0.70
C LEU A 23 10.74 -2.87 -0.90
N GLU A 24 10.38 -2.00 0.04
CA GLU A 24 9.25 -1.05 -0.11
C GLU A 24 9.40 -0.16 -1.35
N GLY A 25 10.60 0.34 -1.62
CA GLY A 25 10.85 1.17 -2.81
C GLY A 25 10.61 0.45 -4.15
N SER A 26 10.74 -0.88 -4.18
CA SER A 26 10.47 -1.68 -5.38
C SER A 26 8.97 -2.01 -5.53
N ILE A 27 8.26 -2.16 -4.42
CA ILE A 27 6.79 -2.31 -4.40
C ILE A 27 6.12 -1.03 -4.90
N LYS A 28 6.58 0.15 -4.48
CA LYS A 28 6.06 1.45 -4.98
C LYS A 28 6.24 1.63 -6.49
N ARG A 29 7.38 1.20 -7.05
CA ARG A 29 7.61 1.23 -8.51
C ARG A 29 6.67 0.30 -9.27
N MET A 30 6.40 -0.89 -8.73
CA MET A 30 5.47 -1.83 -9.33
C MET A 30 4.03 -1.29 -9.31
N GLN A 31 3.60 -0.66 -8.22
CA GLN A 31 2.31 0.04 -8.16
C GLN A 31 2.21 1.15 -9.21
N TYR A 32 3.28 1.93 -9.42
CA TYR A 32 3.31 2.98 -10.46
C TYR A 32 3.19 2.41 -11.87
N THR A 33 3.86 1.30 -12.16
CA THR A 33 3.72 0.62 -13.46
C THR A 33 2.30 0.08 -13.65
N LEU A 34 1.69 -0.46 -12.60
CA LEU A 34 0.30 -0.94 -12.67
C LEU A 34 -0.69 0.22 -12.92
N ASP A 35 -0.52 1.35 -12.25
CA ASP A 35 -1.35 2.55 -12.41
C ASP A 35 -1.32 3.07 -13.87
N GLN A 36 -0.13 3.15 -14.45
CA GLN A 36 0.05 3.56 -15.85
C GLN A 36 -0.54 2.56 -16.85
N LEU A 37 -0.51 1.26 -16.53
CA LEU A 37 -1.14 0.23 -17.37
C LEU A 37 -2.67 0.32 -17.31
N THR A 38 -3.26 0.50 -16.13
CA THR A 38 -4.71 0.73 -15.99
C THR A 38 -5.19 2.00 -16.68
N GLN A 39 -4.32 3.02 -16.81
CA GLN A 39 -4.69 4.27 -17.47
C GLN A 39 -4.65 4.19 -19.01
N GLN A 40 -3.76 3.37 -19.58
CA GLN A 40 -3.64 3.20 -21.04
C GLN A 40 -4.46 2.06 -21.63
N SER A 41 -4.80 1.05 -20.83
CA SER A 41 -5.65 -0.06 -21.26
C SER A 41 -6.96 0.08 -20.52
N GLY A 42 -8.08 0.18 -21.24
CA GLY A 42 -9.45 0.23 -20.69
C GLY A 42 -9.87 -1.07 -19.99
N LEU A 43 -8.97 -1.62 -19.17
CA LEU A 43 -9.20 -2.73 -18.27
C LEU A 43 -10.21 -2.27 -17.22
N PRO A 44 -11.19 -3.13 -16.87
CA PRO A 44 -12.12 -2.81 -15.82
C PRO A 44 -11.32 -2.52 -14.55
N GLU A 45 -11.67 -1.42 -13.87
CA GLU A 45 -11.20 -1.17 -12.51
C GLU A 45 -11.35 -2.45 -11.69
N ASN A 46 -10.43 -2.65 -10.74
CA ASN A 46 -10.53 -3.79 -9.82
C ASN A 46 -11.98 -3.85 -9.29
N PRO A 47 -12.71 -4.98 -9.39
CA PRO A 47 -14.13 -5.05 -9.04
C PRO A 47 -14.44 -4.57 -7.61
N ILE A 48 -13.42 -4.52 -6.75
CA ILE A 48 -13.48 -3.93 -5.41
C ILE A 48 -13.71 -2.42 -5.45
N ASN A 49 -13.24 -1.69 -6.47
CA ASN A 49 -13.44 -0.24 -6.60
C ASN A 49 -14.91 0.13 -6.67
N ASP A 50 -15.74 -0.61 -7.39
CA ASP A 50 -17.18 -0.34 -7.44
C ASP A 50 -17.83 -0.49 -6.07
N GLU A 51 -17.43 -1.52 -5.31
CA GLU A 51 -17.89 -1.73 -3.94
C GLU A 51 -17.38 -0.64 -2.99
N LEU A 52 -16.13 -0.23 -3.13
CA LEU A 52 -15.54 0.86 -2.34
C LEU A 52 -16.21 2.20 -2.67
N ARG A 53 -16.47 2.50 -3.94
CA ARG A 53 -17.20 3.70 -4.39
C ARG A 53 -18.64 3.70 -3.83
N LYS A 54 -19.31 2.55 -3.74
CA LYS A 54 -20.61 2.42 -3.05
C LYS A 54 -20.50 2.73 -1.56
N LEU A 55 -19.56 2.11 -0.85
CA LEU A 55 -19.34 2.36 0.59
C LEU A 55 -18.99 3.82 0.87
N ILE A 56 -18.19 4.45 0.02
CA ILE A 56 -17.87 5.88 0.08
C ILE A 56 -19.12 6.75 -0.11
N LYS A 57 -19.98 6.43 -1.09
CA LYS A 57 -21.24 7.15 -1.34
C LYS A 57 -22.23 7.00 -0.18
N GLU A 58 -22.21 5.86 0.50
CA GLU A 58 -23.03 5.59 1.69
C GLU A 58 -22.49 6.26 2.97
N GLY A 59 -21.32 6.92 2.91
CA GLY A 59 -20.67 7.55 4.06
C GLY A 59 -19.93 6.57 4.98
N GLU A 60 -19.76 5.33 4.55
CA GLU A 60 -19.20 4.22 5.32
C GLU A 60 -17.67 4.12 5.12
N ASP A 61 -16.98 5.25 5.26
CA ASP A 61 -15.54 5.39 4.97
C ASP A 61 -14.66 4.39 5.73
N ILE A 62 -14.99 4.14 7.00
CA ILE A 62 -14.25 3.20 7.85
C ILE A 62 -14.37 1.77 7.28
N LYS A 63 -15.55 1.39 6.78
CA LYS A 63 -15.75 0.08 6.14
C LYS A 63 -15.04 0.00 4.80
N ALA A 64 -15.05 1.07 4.02
CA ALA A 64 -14.29 1.16 2.78
C ALA A 64 -12.78 0.98 3.03
N ILE A 65 -12.22 1.68 4.02
CA ILE A 65 -10.80 1.55 4.41
C ILE A 65 -10.52 0.12 4.89
N LYS A 66 -11.37 -0.44 5.74
CA LYS A 66 -11.18 -1.82 6.24
C LYS A 66 -11.15 -2.83 5.09
N LYS A 67 -12.08 -2.71 4.14
CA LYS A 67 -12.18 -3.62 2.99
C LYS A 67 -11.03 -3.45 2.00
N ALA A 68 -10.60 -2.22 1.75
CA ALA A 68 -9.40 -1.96 0.95
C ALA A 68 -8.16 -2.61 1.58
N ARG A 69 -7.99 -2.50 2.91
CA ARG A 69 -6.88 -3.15 3.62
C ARG A 69 -6.92 -4.67 3.56
N GLU A 70 -8.08 -5.27 3.80
CA GLU A 70 -8.24 -6.72 3.81
C GLU A 70 -8.04 -7.33 2.42
N THR A 71 -8.47 -6.63 1.37
CA THR A 71 -8.47 -7.20 0.02
C THR A 71 -7.23 -6.84 -0.80
N LEU A 72 -6.65 -5.65 -0.59
CA LEU A 72 -5.45 -5.19 -1.29
C LEU A 72 -4.17 -5.38 -0.43
N GLY A 73 -4.31 -5.90 0.79
CA GLY A 73 -3.18 -6.12 1.70
C GLY A 73 -2.54 -4.83 2.22
N LEU A 74 -3.28 -3.71 2.20
CA LEU A 74 -2.76 -2.39 2.54
C LEU A 74 -2.64 -2.18 4.05
N SER A 75 -1.62 -1.43 4.45
CA SER A 75 -1.53 -0.89 5.82
C SER A 75 -2.68 0.09 6.11
N LEU A 76 -2.86 0.48 7.37
CA LEU A 76 -3.92 1.43 7.77
C LEU A 76 -3.81 2.76 7.01
N LEU A 77 -2.58 3.27 6.89
CA LEU A 77 -2.30 4.53 6.21
C LEU A 77 -2.57 4.41 4.72
N GLU A 78 -2.06 3.37 4.07
CA GLU A 78 -2.26 3.13 2.63
C GLU A 78 -3.74 2.91 2.28
N GLY A 79 -4.47 2.17 3.12
CA GLY A 79 -5.91 1.97 2.93
C GLY A 79 -6.69 3.30 3.01
N LYS A 80 -6.30 4.20 3.93
CA LYS A 80 -6.88 5.54 3.99
C LYS A 80 -6.53 6.37 2.76
N GLU A 81 -5.25 6.42 2.37
CA GLU A 81 -4.82 7.15 1.16
C GLU A 81 -5.52 6.64 -0.10
N TYR A 82 -5.74 5.33 -0.19
CA TYR A 82 -6.45 4.72 -1.32
C TYR A 82 -7.91 5.20 -1.43
N ILE A 83 -8.63 5.22 -0.30
CA ILE A 83 -10.01 5.73 -0.24
C ILE A 83 -10.06 7.24 -0.48
N ASP A 84 -9.08 7.99 0.03
CA ASP A 84 -8.98 9.44 -0.21
C ASP A 84 -8.76 9.74 -1.71
N ARG A 85 -7.94 8.94 -2.41
CA ARG A 85 -7.76 9.03 -3.88
C ARG A 85 -9.05 8.69 -4.65
N LEU A 86 -9.74 7.61 -4.27
CA LEU A 86 -11.04 7.22 -4.84
C LEU A 86 -12.11 8.29 -4.64
N LYS A 87 -12.07 9.03 -3.53
CA LYS A 87 -12.95 10.18 -3.30
C LYS A 87 -12.62 11.36 -4.18
N SER A 88 -11.33 11.65 -4.39
CA SER A 88 -10.90 12.77 -5.25
C SER A 88 -11.19 12.54 -6.72
N ASP A 89 -11.18 11.28 -7.16
CA ASP A 89 -11.43 10.88 -8.55
C ASP A 89 -12.94 10.82 -8.91
N ASN A 90 -13.83 10.83 -7.91
CA ASN A 90 -15.29 10.92 -8.09
C ASN A 90 -15.85 12.36 -8.02
N ARG A 91 -15.00 13.39 -8.09
CA ARG A 91 -15.42 14.81 -8.05
C ARG A 91 -15.52 15.44 -9.42
#